data_AF-A0A9W6Q262-F1
#
_entry.id   AF-A0A9W6Q262-F1
#
_cell.length_a   1.000
_cell.length_b   1.000
_cell.length_c   1.000
_cell.angle_alpha   90.00
_cell.angle_beta   90.00
_cell.angle_gamma   90.00
#
_symmetry.space_group_name_H-M   'P 1'
#
loop_
_entity.id
_entity.type
_entity.pdbx_description
1 polymer ?
#
loop_
_entity_poly.entity_id
_entity_poly.type
_entity_poly.pdbx_seq_one_letter_code
_entity_poly.pdbx_strand_id
1 'polypeptide(L)' 'MTPAPRRGTVELRPGYTVLDATGTPVDRAEDVEFTLEGGFAHLRLPGTDTVQVVSAPAVHRLTHPA' A
#
# COMPACT_ATOMS: atom_id res chain seq x y z
N MET A 1 16.30 -5.90 10.92
CA MET A 1 16.30 -6.53 9.58
C MET A 1 15.15 -5.90 8.83
N THR A 2 15.39 -5.07 7.82
CA THR A 2 14.30 -4.45 7.06
C THR A 2 13.65 -5.51 6.18
N PRO A 3 12.33 -5.75 6.28
CA PRO A 3 11.67 -6.71 5.41
C PRO A 3 11.82 -6.29 3.95
N ALA A 4 12.13 -7.24 3.08
CA ALA A 4 12.24 -6.98 1.66
C ALA A 4 10.87 -6.55 1.09
N PRO A 5 10.80 -5.51 0.25
CA PRO A 5 9.56 -5.09 -0.37
C PRO A 5 8.99 -6.18 -1.28
N ARG A 6 7.66 -6.34 -1.22
CA ARG A 6 6.88 -7.17 -2.16
C ARG A 6 6.11 -6.26 -3.09
N ARG A 7 5.64 -6.80 -4.21
CA ARG A 7 4.87 -6.06 -5.21
C ARG A 7 3.55 -6.77 -5.49
N GLY A 8 2.47 -6.02 -5.58
CA GLY A 8 1.15 -6.57 -5.91
C GLY A 8 -0.01 -5.61 -5.67
N THR A 9 -1.16 -6.12 -5.25
CA THR A 9 -2.38 -5.32 -5.09
C THR A 9 -2.64 -5.01 -3.62
N VAL A 10 -3.05 -3.76 -3.37
CA VAL A 10 -3.53 -3.28 -2.07
C VAL A 10 -5.00 -2.92 -2.18
N GLU A 11 -5.79 -3.39 -1.22
CA GLU A 11 -7.17 -2.97 -0.99
C GLU A 11 -7.29 -2.48 0.46
N LEU A 12 -7.82 -1.28 0.65
CA LEU A 12 -8.04 -0.66 1.94
C LEU A 12 -9.50 -0.85 2.36
N ARG A 13 -9.74 -0.78 3.68
CA ARG A 13 -11.09 -0.81 4.23
C ARG A 13 -11.83 0.49 3.88
N PRO A 14 -13.17 0.46 3.81
CA PRO A 14 -13.98 1.66 3.61
C PRO A 14 -13.60 2.79 4.58
N GLY A 15 -13.48 4.01 4.06
CA GLY A 15 -13.06 5.20 4.81
C GLY A 15 -11.55 5.43 4.88
N TYR A 16 -10.74 4.52 4.34
CA TYR A 16 -9.29 4.69 4.21
C TYR A 16 -8.90 4.81 2.74
N THR A 17 -7.98 5.73 2.46
CA THR A 17 -7.46 5.98 1.11
C THR A 17 -5.98 6.26 1.15
N VAL A 18 -5.32 6.06 0.01
CA VAL A 18 -3.99 6.55 -0.34
C VAL A 18 -4.09 7.37 -1.62
N LEU A 19 -3.08 8.17 -1.93
CA LEU A 19 -3.05 9.02 -3.12
C LEU A 19 -2.32 8.34 -4.27
N ASP A 20 -2.90 8.34 -5.47
CA ASP A 20 -2.19 7.94 -6.67
C ASP A 20 -1.24 9.03 -7.19
N ALA A 21 -0.59 8.79 -8.32
CA ALA A 21 0.35 9.73 -8.96
C ALA A 21 -0.28 11.08 -9.37
N THR A 22 -1.61 11.15 -9.49
CA THR A 22 -2.34 12.38 -9.81
C THR A 22 -2.78 13.14 -8.55
N GLY A 23 -2.53 12.58 -7.36
CA GLY A 23 -3.06 13.08 -6.10
C GLY A 23 -4.50 12.67 -5.84
N THR A 24 -5.05 11.73 -6.60
CA THR A 24 -6.42 11.24 -6.42
C THR A 24 -6.47 10.22 -5.29
N PRO A 25 -7.37 10.36 -4.30
CA PRO A 25 -7.58 9.34 -3.28
C PRO A 25 -8.16 8.06 -3.89
N VAL A 26 -7.52 6.92 -3.60
CA VAL A 26 -7.94 5.59 -4.01
C VAL A 26 -7.91 4.63 -2.82
N ASP A 27 -8.86 3.70 -2.78
CA ASP A 27 -8.94 2.62 -1.79
C ASP A 27 -8.37 1.29 -2.32
N ARG A 28 -8.10 1.21 -3.62
CA ARG A 28 -7.47 0.07 -4.29
C ARG A 28 -6.39 0.56 -5.24
N ALA A 29 -5.23 -0.10 -5.20
CA ALA A 29 -4.15 0.13 -6.15
C ALA A 29 -3.45 -1.18 -6.52
N GLU A 30 -2.97 -1.26 -7.76
CA GLU A 30 -2.24 -2.40 -8.33
C GLU A 30 -0.78 -2.03 -8.57
N ASP A 31 0.07 -3.02 -8.76
CA ASP A 31 1.53 -2.86 -8.90
C ASP A 31 2.19 -2.03 -7.78
N VAL A 32 1.59 -2.08 -6.58
CA VAL A 32 2.08 -1.37 -5.41
C VAL A 32 3.25 -2.13 -4.82
N GLU A 33 4.35 -1.44 -4.56
CA GLU A 33 5.40 -1.96 -3.73
C GLU A 33 5.04 -1.75 -2.25
N PHE A 34 5.10 -2.81 -1.44
CA PHE A 34 4.74 -2.74 -0.04
C PHE A 34 5.64 -3.55 0.89
N THR A 35 5.78 -3.06 2.12
CA THR A 35 6.30 -3.79 3.27
C THR A 35 5.31 -3.74 4.44
N LEU A 36 5.38 -4.73 5.33
CA LEU A 36 4.66 -4.75 6.59
C LEU A 36 5.66 -4.69 7.74
N GLU A 37 5.59 -3.65 8.55
CA GLU A 37 6.50 -3.43 9.67
C GLU A 37 5.78 -2.76 10.83
N GLY A 38 5.96 -3.29 12.06
CA GLY A 38 5.47 -2.62 13.28
C GLY A 38 3.96 -2.40 13.36
N GLY A 39 3.15 -3.14 12.59
CA GLY A 39 1.69 -2.93 12.51
C GLY A 39 1.27 -1.88 11.48
N PHE A 40 2.17 -1.47 10.59
CA PHE A 40 1.91 -0.56 9.47
C PHE A 40 2.19 -1.24 8.13
N ALA A 41 1.49 -0.80 7.10
CA ALA A 41 1.83 -1.07 5.71
C ALA A 41 2.45 0.19 5.11
N HIS A 42 3.66 0.03 4.58
CA HIS A 42 4.36 1.07 3.84
C HIS A 42 4.12 0.80 2.36
N LEU A 43 3.52 1.76 1.66
CA LEU A 43 3.00 1.59 0.31
C LEU A 43 3.65 2.61 -0.61
N ARG A 44 4.26 2.14 -1.70
CA ARG A 44 4.74 2.99 -2.78
C ARG A 44 3.94 2.67 -4.03
N LEU A 45 3.05 3.59 -4.39
CA LEU A 45 2.14 3.43 -5.51
C LEU A 45 2.86 3.71 -6.84
N PRO A 46 2.45 3.07 -7.95
CA PRO A 46 3.03 3.34 -9.27
C PRO A 46 2.98 4.83 -9.62
N GLY A 47 4.09 5.36 -10.15
CA GLY A 47 4.19 6.77 -10.54
C GLY A 47 4.28 7.76 -9.37
N THR A 48 4.35 7.29 -8.12
CA THR A 48 4.63 8.13 -6.96
C THR A 48 6.08 7.96 -6.50
N ASP A 49 6.70 9.05 -6.06
CA ASP A 49 8.03 9.04 -5.44
C ASP A 49 7.97 9.00 -3.90
N THR A 50 6.76 8.87 -3.34
CA THR A 50 6.51 8.91 -1.90
C THR A 50 6.06 7.55 -1.36
N VAL A 51 6.52 7.23 -0.15
CA VAL A 51 5.99 6.10 0.62
C VAL A 51 4.86 6.62 1.49
N GLN A 52 3.67 6.07 1.28
CA GLN A 52 2.49 6.34 2.09
C GLN A 52 2.34 5.25 3.14
N VAL A 53 2.08 5.65 4.38
CA VAL A 53 2.00 4.73 5.51
C VAL A 53 0.56 4.64 5.99
N VAL A 54 0.04 3.42 6.08
CA VAL A 54 -1.28 3.15 6.65
C VAL A 54 -1.15 2.14 7.78
N SER A 55 -2.02 2.23 8.79
CA SER A 55 -2.11 1.18 9.81
C SER A 55 -2.50 -0.14 9.16
N ALA A 56 -1.83 -1.25 9.48
CA ALA A 56 -2.15 -2.57 8.94
C ALA A 56 -3.64 -2.97 9.13
N PRO A 57 -4.32 -2.62 10.24
CA PRO A 57 -5.77 -2.84 10.37
C PRO A 57 -6.64 -2.11 9.34
N ALA A 58 -6.14 -1.02 8.73
CA ALA A 58 -6.83 -0.31 7.65
C ALA A 58 -6.75 -1.05 6.32
N VAL A 59 -5.85 -2.02 6.18
CA VAL A 59 -5.73 -2.83 4.97
C VAL A 59 -6.78 -3.94 5.00
N HIS A 60 -7.59 -4.02 3.95
CA HIS A 60 -8.55 -5.10 3.76
C HIS A 60 -7.86 -6.35 3.20
N ARG A 61 -7.05 -6.19 2.15
CA ARG A 61 -6.36 -7.29 1.47
C ARG A 61 -5.06 -6.84 0.82
N LEU A 62 -4.03 -7.67 0.95
CA LEU A 62 -2.80 -7.61 0.16
C LEU A 62 -2.69 -8.89 -0.65
N THR A 63 -2.34 -8.76 -1.92
CA THR A 63 -1.97 -9.92 -2.74
C THR A 63 -0.62 -9.66 -3.39
N HIS A 64 0.20 -10.71 -3.53
CA HIS A 64 1.45 -10.67 -4.28
C HIS A 64 1.64 -12.02 -4.98
N PRO A 65 2.38 -12.07 -6.10
CA PRO A 65 2.78 -13.33 -6.71
C PRO A 65 3.58 -14.18 -5.72
N ALA A 66 3.44 -15.50 -5.82
CA ALA A 66 4.16 -16.47 -5.00
C ALA A 66 5.67 -16.41 -5.25
#